data_AF-A0AAU9D4M0-F1
#
_entry.id   AF-A0AAU9D4M0-F1
#
_cell.length_a   1.000
_cell.length_b   1.000
_cell.length_c   1.000
_cell.angle_alpha   90.00
_cell.angle_beta   90.00
_cell.angle_gamma   90.00
#
_symmetry.space_group_name_H-M   'P 1'
#
loop_
_entity.id
_entity.type
_entity.pdbx_description
1 polymer ?
#
loop_
_entity_poly.entity_id
_entity_poly.type
_entity_poly.pdbx_seq_one_letter_code
_entity_poly.pdbx_strand_id
1 'polypeptide(L)'
;MSDKKVIENLISKAMELLEKEFDIKNKGGVPKELKGYISNFGASIIQSGLIPAVAFYERKETSKTDNVAINRKKLMRIIGNLIGYDLKSKEIKTEKNSKDDILLEELIKNNGTDAKIKKKDIINASIAVKLAIRVYKQIDENEKIGDKDE
;
A
#
# COMPACT_ATOMS: atom_id res chain seq x y z
N MET A 1 6.80 -9.79 22.06
CA MET A 1 6.26 -10.65 20.97
C MET A 1 7.28 -10.67 19.84
N SER A 2 7.55 -11.81 19.21
CA SER A 2 8.53 -11.87 18.11
C SER A 2 7.97 -11.27 16.82
N ASP A 3 8.85 -10.74 15.97
CA ASP A 3 8.47 -10.11 14.71
C ASP A 3 7.70 -11.07 13.80
N LYS A 4 8.10 -12.35 13.80
CA LYS A 4 7.40 -13.42 13.10
C LYS A 4 5.91 -13.51 13.51
N LYS A 5 5.63 -13.54 14.81
CA LYS A 5 4.24 -13.66 15.31
C LYS A 5 3.42 -12.41 15.01
N VAL A 6 4.04 -11.22 15.03
CA VAL A 6 3.39 -9.97 14.62
C VAL A 6 3.03 -10.03 13.13
N ILE A 7 3.97 -10.43 12.27
CA ILE A 7 3.75 -10.55 10.82
C ILE A 7 2.63 -11.54 10.53
N GLU A 8 2.65 -12.72 11.15
CA GLU A 8 1.61 -13.76 10.97
C GLU A 8 0.21 -13.21 11.26
N ASN A 9 0.06 -12.46 12.36
CA ASN A 9 -1.22 -11.86 12.74
C ASN A 9 -1.67 -10.75 11.77
N LEU A 10 -0.75 -10.10 11.07
CA LEU A 10 -1.07 -9.05 10.11
C LEU A 10 -1.50 -9.61 8.75
N ILE A 11 -1.17 -10.86 8.40
CA ILE A 11 -1.43 -11.43 7.06
C ILE A 11 -2.94 -11.43 6.76
N SER A 12 -3.78 -11.93 7.66
CA SER A 12 -5.24 -11.99 7.45
C SER A 12 -5.83 -10.59 7.22
N LYS A 13 -5.45 -9.61 8.05
CA LYS A 13 -5.88 -8.22 7.87
C LYS A 13 -5.34 -7.60 6.58
N ALA A 14 -4.13 -7.96 6.17
CA ALA A 14 -3.55 -7.49 4.92
C ALA A 14 -4.31 -8.03 3.71
N MET A 15 -4.77 -9.28 3.76
CA MET A 15 -5.63 -9.88 2.74
C MET A 15 -6.95 -9.14 2.61
N GLU A 16 -7.64 -8.87 3.72
CA GLU A 16 -8.91 -8.11 3.73
C GLU A 16 -8.74 -6.71 3.13
N LEU A 17 -7.69 -6.00 3.53
CA LEU A 17 -7.41 -4.66 3.01
C LEU A 17 -7.06 -4.70 1.51
N LEU A 18 -6.29 -5.70 1.05
CA LEU A 18 -6.00 -5.89 -0.37
C LEU A 18 -7.28 -6.15 -1.18
N GLU A 19 -8.17 -7.02 -0.69
CA GLU A 19 -9.44 -7.32 -1.35
C GLU A 19 -10.29 -6.06 -1.53
N LYS A 20 -10.39 -5.24 -0.48
CA LYS A 20 -11.15 -3.99 -0.49
C LYS A 20 -10.53 -2.94 -1.41
N GLU A 21 -9.22 -2.73 -1.31
CA GLU A 21 -8.52 -1.62 -1.97
C GLU A 21 -8.34 -1.83 -3.48
N PHE A 22 -8.18 -3.09 -3.89
CA PHE A 22 -7.99 -3.47 -5.28
C PHE A 22 -9.22 -4.08 -5.93
N ASP A 23 -10.32 -4.20 -5.19
CA ASP A 23 -11.56 -4.81 -5.67
C ASP A 23 -11.32 -6.21 -6.26
N ILE A 24 -10.53 -7.02 -5.55
CA ILE A 24 -10.02 -8.32 -6.02
C ILE A 24 -11.18 -9.26 -6.39
N LYS A 25 -12.30 -9.18 -5.67
CA LYS A 25 -13.48 -10.02 -5.91
C LYS A 25 -14.06 -9.81 -7.31
N ASN A 26 -14.07 -8.57 -7.80
CA ASN A 26 -14.58 -8.25 -9.13
C ASN A 26 -13.50 -8.35 -10.21
N LYS A 27 -12.25 -7.98 -9.89
CA LYS A 27 -11.13 -8.00 -10.85
C LYS A 27 -10.45 -9.37 -11.00
N GLY A 28 -10.69 -10.30 -10.09
CA GLY A 28 -10.13 -11.65 -10.11
C GLY A 28 -8.64 -11.74 -9.78
N GLY A 29 -8.02 -10.67 -9.27
CA GLY A 29 -6.60 -10.65 -8.91
C GLY A 29 -6.09 -9.29 -8.47
N VAL A 30 -4.77 -9.21 -8.25
CA VAL A 30 -4.05 -7.98 -7.89
C VAL A 30 -3.17 -7.51 -9.05
N PRO A 31 -2.93 -6.19 -9.19
CA PRO A 31 -2.04 -5.67 -10.22
C PRO A 31 -0.63 -6.24 -10.07
N LYS A 32 -0.07 -6.78 -11.16
CA LYS A 32 1.21 -7.49 -11.15
C LYS A 32 2.39 -6.63 -10.65
N GLU A 33 2.33 -5.33 -10.85
CA GLU A 33 3.33 -4.36 -10.40
C GLU A 33 3.44 -4.22 -8.88
N LEU A 34 2.38 -4.56 -8.13
CA LEU A 34 2.40 -4.47 -6.66
C LEU A 34 3.51 -5.31 -6.04
N LYS A 35 3.82 -6.47 -6.63
CA LYS A 35 4.92 -7.34 -6.17
C LYS A 35 6.27 -6.64 -6.27
N GLY A 36 6.48 -5.87 -7.34
CA GLY A 36 7.68 -5.06 -7.53
C GLY A 36 7.73 -3.91 -6.52
N TYR A 37 6.63 -3.18 -6.38
CA TYR A 37 6.51 -2.04 -5.48
C TYR A 37 6.77 -2.40 -4.03
N ILE A 38 6.13 -3.46 -3.50
CA ILE A 38 6.31 -3.87 -2.11
C ILE A 38 7.70 -4.46 -1.85
N SER A 39 8.31 -5.11 -2.85
CA SER A 39 9.67 -5.64 -2.74
C SER A 39 10.71 -4.52 -2.69
N ASN A 40 10.53 -3.46 -3.48
CA ASN A 40 11.42 -2.30 -3.50
C ASN A 40 11.22 -1.37 -2.28
N PHE A 41 10.02 -1.34 -1.70
CA PHE A 41 9.71 -0.41 -0.61
C PHE A 41 10.59 -0.62 0.62
N GLY A 42 10.81 -1.87 1.03
CA GLY A 42 11.72 -2.20 2.13
C GLY A 42 13.16 -1.73 1.88
N ALA A 43 13.66 -1.91 0.65
CA ALA A 43 14.98 -1.43 0.26
C ALA A 43 15.07 0.10 0.30
N SER A 44 14.01 0.78 -0.15
CA SER A 44 13.90 2.25 -0.12
C SER A 44 13.96 2.77 1.32
N ILE A 45 13.24 2.15 2.26
CA ILE A 45 13.31 2.53 3.69
C ILE A 45 14.73 2.38 4.27
N ILE A 46 15.47 1.36 3.85
CA ILE A 46 16.85 1.14 4.31
C ILE A 46 17.78 2.23 3.75
N GLN A 47 17.64 2.55 2.46
CA GLN A 47 18.54 3.46 1.75
C GLN A 47 18.27 4.93 2.03
N SER A 48 17.00 5.37 1.95
CA SER A 48 16.62 6.78 2.07
C SER A 48 15.95 7.14 3.40
N GLY A 49 15.62 6.14 4.22
CA GLY A 49 14.85 6.33 5.46
C GLY A 49 13.33 6.29 5.24
N LEU A 50 12.59 6.25 6.36
CA LEU A 50 11.14 6.02 6.33
C LEU A 50 10.38 7.16 5.64
N ILE A 51 10.61 8.40 6.07
CA ILE A 51 9.87 9.57 5.56
C ILE A 51 10.11 9.79 4.07
N PRO A 52 11.36 9.81 3.55
CA PRO A 52 11.59 10.00 2.12
C PRO A 52 11.05 8.83 1.27
N ALA A 53 11.13 7.60 1.77
CA ALA A 53 10.57 6.43 1.07
C ALA A 53 9.04 6.53 0.94
N VAL A 54 8.33 6.86 2.01
CA VAL A 54 6.86 7.00 1.96
C VAL A 54 6.46 8.17 1.07
N ALA A 55 7.14 9.32 1.18
CA ALA A 55 6.89 10.47 0.33
C ALA A 55 7.05 10.15 -1.17
N PHE A 56 8.05 9.34 -1.53
CA PHE A 56 8.24 8.89 -2.91
C PHE A 56 7.06 8.04 -3.42
N TYR A 57 6.54 7.13 -2.60
CA TYR A 57 5.44 6.25 -3.00
C TYR A 57 4.09 6.99 -3.07
N GLU A 58 3.89 8.01 -2.22
CA GLU A 58 2.66 8.82 -2.18
C GLU A 58 2.70 10.05 -3.09
N ARG A 59 3.83 10.31 -3.77
CA ARG A 59 3.96 11.42 -4.71
C ARG A 59 2.84 11.39 -5.77
N LYS A 60 2.32 12.56 -6.13
CA LYS A 60 1.44 12.71 -7.29
C LYS A 60 2.30 12.61 -8.55
N GLU A 61 1.89 11.79 -9.51
CA GLU A 61 2.44 11.91 -10.87
C GLU A 61 1.62 12.92 -11.67
N THR A 62 2.25 13.47 -12.70
CA THR A 62 1.73 14.60 -13.49
C THR A 62 0.55 14.21 -14.38
N SER A 63 0.34 12.91 -14.63
CA SER A 63 -0.76 12.35 -15.40
C SER A 63 -1.82 11.70 -14.50
N LYS A 64 -3.08 12.09 -14.69
CA LYS A 64 -4.23 11.67 -13.86
C LYS A 64 -4.69 10.22 -14.11
N THR A 65 -4.13 9.55 -15.10
CA THR A 65 -4.49 8.19 -15.55
C THR A 65 -3.47 7.11 -15.19
N ASP A 66 -2.43 7.45 -14.42
CA ASP A 66 -1.41 6.46 -14.06
C ASP A 66 -1.91 5.55 -12.93
N ASN A 67 -2.46 4.39 -13.32
CA ASN A 67 -2.76 3.25 -12.42
C ASN A 67 -1.57 2.95 -11.51
N VAL A 68 -0.35 3.14 -12.01
CA VAL A 68 0.92 3.07 -11.26
C VAL A 68 0.92 3.95 -10.00
N ALA A 69 0.63 5.24 -10.12
CA ALA A 69 0.65 6.16 -8.98
C ALA A 69 -0.49 5.87 -7.99
N ILE A 70 -1.65 5.47 -8.52
CA ILE A 70 -2.81 5.05 -7.72
C ILE A 70 -2.48 3.79 -6.90
N ASN A 71 -1.86 2.80 -7.53
CA ASN A 71 -1.53 1.52 -6.92
C ASN A 71 -0.48 1.66 -5.81
N ARG A 72 0.54 2.52 -6.00
CA ARG A 72 1.49 2.85 -4.92
C ARG A 72 0.82 3.51 -3.72
N LYS A 73 -0.12 4.43 -3.95
CA LYS A 73 -0.87 5.10 -2.87
C LYS A 73 -1.77 4.14 -2.10
N LYS A 74 -2.52 3.29 -2.83
CA LYS A 74 -3.32 2.21 -2.22
C LYS A 74 -2.44 1.31 -1.36
N LEU A 75 -1.25 0.96 -1.83
CA LEU A 75 -0.29 0.17 -1.07
C LEU A 75 0.13 0.85 0.24
N MET A 76 0.43 2.15 0.22
CA MET A 76 0.77 2.91 1.43
C MET A 76 -0.41 3.00 2.40
N ARG A 77 -1.63 3.18 1.90
CA ARG A 77 -2.85 3.15 2.71
C ARG A 77 -3.04 1.82 3.43
N ILE A 78 -2.86 0.69 2.74
CA ILE A 78 -2.93 -0.64 3.34
C ILE A 78 -1.93 -0.75 4.48
N ILE A 79 -0.68 -0.35 4.25
CA ILE A 79 0.39 -0.41 5.26
C ILE A 79 0.03 0.45 6.49
N GLY A 80 -0.45 1.68 6.28
CA GLY A 80 -0.90 2.54 7.38
C GLY A 80 -2.05 1.95 8.19
N ASN A 81 -3.02 1.31 7.53
CA ASN A 81 -4.17 0.68 8.17
C ASN A 81 -3.82 -0.60 8.95
N LEU A 82 -2.77 -1.31 8.53
CA LEU A 82 -2.23 -2.44 9.29
C LEU A 82 -1.64 -2.01 10.62
N ILE A 83 -1.05 -0.82 10.69
CA ILE A 83 -0.43 -0.28 11.90
C ILE A 83 -1.33 0.69 12.68
N GLY A 84 -2.60 0.82 12.29
CA GLY A 84 -3.64 1.47 13.10
C GLY A 84 -3.94 2.94 12.76
N TYR A 85 -3.48 3.47 11.62
CA TYR A 85 -3.72 4.88 11.25
C TYR A 85 -5.12 5.19 10.67
N ASP A 86 -5.99 4.19 10.44
CA ASP A 86 -7.37 4.35 9.92
C ASP A 86 -7.52 5.32 8.73
N LEU A 87 -6.63 5.20 7.76
CA LEU A 87 -6.60 5.94 6.51
C LEU A 87 -7.77 5.53 5.60
N LYS A 88 -8.56 6.51 5.14
CA LYS A 88 -9.82 6.24 4.44
C LYS A 88 -9.64 6.11 2.93
N SER A 89 -10.45 5.25 2.33
CA SER A 89 -10.60 5.12 0.88
C SER A 89 -11.68 6.09 0.40
N LYS A 90 -11.43 7.41 0.39
CA LYS A 90 -12.26 8.26 -0.47
C LYS A 90 -11.96 7.87 -1.91
N GLU A 91 -12.99 7.80 -2.76
CA GLU A 91 -12.78 7.81 -4.21
C GLU A 91 -11.76 8.90 -4.50
N ILE A 92 -10.75 8.62 -5.31
CA ILE A 92 -9.74 9.59 -5.73
C ILE A 92 -10.43 10.57 -6.69
N LYS A 93 -11.44 11.30 -6.20
CA LYS A 93 -12.13 12.40 -6.86
C LYS A 93 -11.20 13.59 -6.73
N THR A 94 -10.35 13.71 -7.74
CA THR A 94 -9.90 14.93 -8.47
C THR A 94 -9.82 16.31 -7.81
N GLU A 95 -9.97 16.47 -6.50
CA GLU A 95 -9.97 17.78 -5.86
C GLU A 95 -9.00 17.85 -4.68
N LYS A 96 -8.44 19.04 -4.54
CA LYS A 96 -7.38 19.43 -3.62
C LYS A 96 -7.63 18.91 -2.19
N ASN A 97 -6.54 18.41 -1.60
CA ASN A 97 -6.27 18.46 -0.16
C ASN A 97 -7.26 17.78 0.77
N SER A 98 -7.39 16.45 0.71
CA SER A 98 -7.69 15.70 1.94
C SER A 98 -6.35 15.36 2.58
N LYS A 99 -5.98 16.10 3.63
CA LYS A 99 -4.81 15.84 4.50
C LYS A 99 -4.93 14.53 5.28
N ASP A 100 -6.13 13.94 5.30
CA ASP A 100 -6.49 12.86 6.22
C ASP A 100 -6.27 11.44 5.66
N ASP A 101 -5.69 11.30 4.46
CA ASP A 101 -5.64 10.01 3.74
C ASP A 101 -4.22 9.55 3.36
N ILE A 102 -3.19 10.15 3.95
CA ILE A 102 -1.79 10.01 3.52
C ILE A 102 -0.92 9.54 4.71
N LEU A 103 -0.25 8.40 4.54
CA LEU A 103 0.62 7.82 5.58
C LEU A 103 1.77 8.76 5.95
N LEU A 104 2.32 9.49 4.99
CA LEU A 104 3.36 10.50 5.22
C LEU A 104 2.93 11.53 6.26
N GLU A 105 1.70 12.02 6.21
CA GLU A 105 1.23 13.04 7.15
C GLU A 105 1.15 12.50 8.56
N GLU A 106 0.63 11.28 8.73
CA GLU A 106 0.61 10.61 10.03
C GLU A 106 2.02 10.36 10.58
N LEU A 107 2.96 9.97 9.72
CA LEU A 107 4.36 9.79 10.12
C LEU A 107 5.02 11.12 10.52
N ILE A 108 4.73 12.22 9.84
CA ILE A 108 5.26 13.55 10.16
C ILE A 108 4.66 14.09 11.46
N LYS A 109 3.33 14.02 11.63
CA LYS A 109 2.63 14.45 12.86
C LYS A 109 3.19 13.72 14.09
N ASN A 110 3.50 12.44 13.91
CA ASN A 110 4.01 11.59 14.98
C ASN A 110 5.55 11.49 14.98
N ASN A 111 6.30 12.30 14.24
CA ASN A 111 7.76 12.12 14.07
C ASN A 111 8.57 12.32 15.38
N GLY A 112 7.93 12.83 16.45
CA GLY A 112 8.51 12.94 17.80
C GLY A 112 8.34 11.70 18.69
N THR A 113 7.44 10.75 18.35
CA THR A 113 7.25 9.49 19.08
C THR A 113 8.06 8.36 18.45
N ASP A 114 8.90 7.71 19.26
CA ASP A 114 9.72 6.52 19.00
C ASP A 114 9.83 6.06 17.52
N ALA A 115 10.55 6.83 16.70
CA ALA A 115 10.65 6.62 15.25
C ALA A 115 11.19 5.24 14.84
N LYS A 116 11.97 4.60 15.72
CA LYS A 116 12.47 3.23 15.52
C LYS A 116 11.34 2.21 15.58
N ILE A 117 10.38 2.37 16.48
CA ILE A 117 9.21 1.49 16.61
C ILE A 117 8.36 1.61 15.33
N LYS A 118 8.08 2.83 14.87
CA LYS A 118 7.33 3.04 13.63
C LYS A 118 7.99 2.41 12.40
N LYS A 119 9.31 2.56 12.26
CA LYS A 119 10.05 1.93 11.16
C LYS A 119 9.88 0.42 11.18
N LYS A 120 9.95 -0.19 12.37
CA LYS A 120 9.77 -1.63 12.56
C LYS A 120 8.36 -2.08 12.20
N ASP A 121 7.34 -1.38 12.67
CA ASP A 121 5.94 -1.73 12.40
C ASP A 121 5.61 -1.62 10.90
N ILE A 122 6.10 -0.56 10.24
CA ILE A 122 5.99 -0.39 8.78
C ILE A 122 6.67 -1.54 8.03
N ILE A 123 7.87 -1.96 8.46
CA ILE A 123 8.58 -3.10 7.83
C ILE A 123 7.78 -4.40 8.01
N ASN A 124 7.30 -4.67 9.23
CA ASN A 124 6.49 -5.86 9.51
C ASN A 124 5.20 -5.88 8.69
N ALA A 125 4.49 -4.75 8.63
CA ALA A 125 3.30 -4.60 7.79
C ALA A 125 3.63 -4.80 6.29
N SER A 126 4.76 -4.26 5.82
CA SER A 126 5.21 -4.43 4.43
C SER A 126 5.50 -5.89 4.09
N ILE A 127 6.08 -6.65 5.02
CA ILE A 127 6.32 -8.09 4.86
C ILE A 127 4.99 -8.84 4.82
N ALA A 128 4.05 -8.53 5.72
CA ALA A 128 2.73 -9.15 5.73
C ALA A 128 2.00 -8.93 4.39
N VAL A 129 2.00 -7.70 3.87
CA VAL A 129 1.42 -7.38 2.55
C VAL A 129 2.12 -8.14 1.43
N LYS A 130 3.46 -8.21 1.45
CA LYS A 130 4.24 -8.98 0.46
C LYS A 130 3.86 -10.46 0.46
N LEU A 131 3.62 -11.04 1.64
CA LEU A 131 3.19 -12.44 1.77
C LEU A 131 1.75 -12.60 1.27
N ALA A 132 0.83 -11.71 1.67
CA ALA A 132 -0.57 -11.75 1.25
C ALA A 132 -0.74 -11.61 -0.28
N ILE A 133 0.00 -10.70 -0.93
CA ILE A 133 -0.03 -10.50 -2.39
C ILE A 133 0.25 -11.80 -3.16
N ARG A 134 1.10 -12.69 -2.63
CA ARG A 134 1.48 -13.94 -3.31
C ARG A 134 0.34 -14.95 -3.43
N VAL A 135 -0.72 -14.80 -2.64
CA VAL A 135 -1.88 -15.70 -2.66
C VAL A 135 -2.80 -15.39 -3.84
N TYR A 136 -2.75 -14.18 -4.38
CA TYR A 136 -3.65 -13.73 -5.43
C TYR A 136 -3.04 -13.89 -6.84
N LYS A 137 -3.92 -14.16 -7.81
CA LYS A 137 -3.59 -14.09 -9.24
C LYS A 137 -3.08 -12.68 -9.56
N GLN A 138 -2.01 -12.61 -10.36
CA GLN A 138 -1.46 -11.35 -10.84
C GLN A 138 -2.15 -11.00 -12.17
N ILE A 139 -2.70 -9.80 -12.27
CA ILE A 139 -3.41 -9.30 -13.45
C ILE A 139 -2.70 -8.09 -14.03
N ASP A 140 -2.84 -7.89 -15.34
CA ASP A 140 -2.48 -6.65 -16.00
C ASP A 140 -3.68 -5.70 -15.96
N GLU A 141 -3.59 -4.60 -15.21
CA GLU A 141 -4.68 -3.62 -15.16
C GLU A 141 -4.85 -2.82 -16.47
N ASN A 142 -3.89 -2.92 -17.39
CA ASN A 142 -3.94 -2.21 -18.68
C ASN A 142 -4.41 -3.10 -19.84
N GLU A 143 -4.53 -4.41 -19.64
CA GLU A 143 -5.26 -5.25 -20.59
C GLU A 143 -6.74 -4.91 -20.44
N LYS A 144 -7.29 -4.18 -21.42
CA LYS A 144 -8.74 -4.09 -21.60
C LYS A 144 -9.27 -5.53 -21.54
N ILE A 145 -10.28 -5.76 -20.71
CA ILE A 145 -11.10 -6.97 -20.81
C ILE A 145 -11.55 -6.99 -22.28
N GLY A 146 -10.93 -7.85 -23.08
CA GLY A 146 -11.29 -8.04 -24.47
C GLY A 146 -12.78 -8.33 -24.51
N ASP A 147 -13.44 -7.73 -25.50
CA ASP A 147 -14.83 -8.01 -25.85
C ASP A 147 -15.10 -9.49 -25.58
N LYS A 148 -16.04 -9.75 -24.66
CA LYS A 148 -16.70 -11.05 -24.67
C LYS A 148 -17.45 -11.07 -25.99
N ASP A 149 -16.92 -11.84 -26.92
CA ASP A 149 -17.64 -12.32 -28.10
C ASP A 149 -18.95 -12.96 -27.61
N GLU A 150 -20.06 -12.23 -27.74
CA GLU A 150 -21.43 -12.75 -27.88
C GLU A 150 -22.20 -11.89 -28.89
#